data_AF-A0A7S3ES58-F1
#
_entry.id   AF-A0A7S3ES58-F1
#
_cell.length_a   1.000
_cell.length_b   1.000
_cell.length_c   1.000
_cell.angle_alpha   90.00
_cell.angle_beta   90.00
_cell.angle_gamma   90.00
#
_symmetry.space_group_name_H-M   'P 1'
#
loop_
_entity.id
_entity.type
_entity.pdbx_description
1 polymer ?
#
loop_
_entity_poly.entity_id
_entity_poly.type
_entity_poly.pdbx_seq_one_letter_code
_entity_poly.pdbx_strand_id
1 'polypeptide(L)'
;MHEEVVTTRIYSAAQREQVLSNLHAMSRNVGRLRNGSQGTTANNLREALRIRLSILNDNVQGFVSSQDIDRRDRYNSMEVLLDDVANATSGLPSVVAEHMNQTIANMRSNLAKLNVGLRGQARKEVEQLLDEELQSLRADLRGQEVLPSSYCGSCYGAAADPSRCCNTCDDIRAVYRERRWGFPDANSFEQCRREARLRHSRIDDGEGCNLFGTMEVARVTGTLNIAPTSMRLPGASTGQWAGAAPAEMGHFNVTHHIKRLSFGTDFPGQQNPLDDVWTFSPGGAAVSRYFLKVVPTTYEFLDGQTVHTNQFSVTQYFKALDLSASRAMMPRVSFTFELTPLKVKKTEQRAGSFLGFLTRSAAVIGGVFTVAGILDSALYFSSKQLVKMQLDKVS
;
A
#
# COMPACT_ATOMS: atom_id res chain seq x y z
N MET A 1 30.41 2.13 -22.58
CA MET A 1 29.67 1.07 -23.29
C MET A 1 28.76 0.42 -22.27
N HIS A 2 27.52 0.88 -22.20
CA HIS A 2 26.47 0.27 -21.38
C HIS A 2 25.53 -0.48 -22.33
N GLU A 3 25.35 -1.77 -22.07
CA GLU A 3 24.27 -2.55 -22.64
C GLU A 3 23.57 -3.24 -21.47
N GLU A 4 22.35 -2.78 -21.22
CA GLU A 4 21.49 -3.21 -20.13
C GLU A 4 20.62 -4.36 -20.65
N VAL A 5 20.79 -5.56 -20.09
CA VAL A 5 20.02 -6.74 -20.43
C VAL A 5 18.65 -6.65 -19.74
N VAL A 6 17.61 -6.30 -20.48
CA VAL A 6 16.22 -6.40 -20.03
C VAL A 6 15.75 -7.85 -20.20
N THR A 7 15.77 -8.63 -19.12
CA THR A 7 15.13 -9.95 -19.08
C THR A 7 13.61 -9.80 -18.87
N THR A 8 12.83 -9.97 -19.94
CA THR A 8 11.39 -10.25 -19.84
C THR A 8 11.18 -11.67 -19.29
N ARG A 9 10.63 -11.81 -18.08
CA ARG A 9 10.23 -13.10 -17.54
C ARG A 9 8.98 -13.62 -18.26
N ILE A 10 9.17 -14.52 -19.22
CA ILE A 10 8.10 -15.31 -19.83
C ILE A 10 7.68 -16.38 -18.82
N TYR A 11 6.42 -16.36 -18.36
CA TYR A 11 5.86 -17.40 -17.50
C TYR A 11 6.03 -18.79 -18.12
N SER A 12 6.43 -19.79 -17.31
CA SER A 12 6.61 -21.17 -17.79
C SER A 12 5.26 -21.79 -18.19
N ALA A 13 5.28 -22.81 -19.07
CA ALA A 13 4.06 -23.49 -19.52
C ALA A 13 3.22 -24.05 -18.35
N ALA A 14 3.89 -24.56 -17.30
CA ALA A 14 3.24 -25.03 -16.08
C ALA A 14 2.57 -23.90 -15.28
N GLN A 15 3.18 -22.70 -15.24
CA GLN A 15 2.58 -21.54 -14.60
C GLN A 15 1.35 -21.02 -15.38
N ARG A 16 1.38 -21.08 -16.72
CA ARG A 16 0.23 -20.71 -17.56
C ARG A 16 -0.93 -21.68 -17.36
N GLU A 17 -0.65 -22.98 -17.30
CA GLU A 17 -1.68 -24.01 -17.08
C GLU A 17 -2.30 -23.90 -15.68
N GLN A 18 -1.51 -23.55 -14.66
CA GLN A 18 -2.00 -23.31 -13.31
C GLN A 18 -2.87 -22.04 -13.20
N VAL A 19 -2.51 -20.97 -13.92
CA VAL A 19 -3.34 -19.75 -14.02
C VAL A 19 -4.66 -20.03 -14.76
N LEU A 20 -4.62 -20.79 -15.85
CA LEU A 20 -5.82 -21.20 -16.61
C LEU A 20 -6.73 -22.14 -15.80
N SER A 21 -6.15 -23.07 -15.05
CA SER A 21 -6.89 -23.95 -14.13
C SER A 21 -7.57 -23.16 -13.01
N ASN A 22 -6.89 -22.17 -12.44
CA ASN A 22 -7.46 -21.25 -11.44
C ASN A 22 -8.58 -20.37 -12.04
N LEU A 23 -8.44 -19.93 -13.29
CA LEU A 23 -9.48 -19.20 -14.02
C LEU A 23 -10.74 -20.04 -14.29
N HIS A 24 -10.56 -21.31 -14.67
CA HIS A 24 -11.66 -22.25 -14.88
C HIS A 24 -12.34 -22.64 -13.54
N ALA A 25 -11.57 -22.73 -12.45
CA ALA A 25 -12.11 -22.92 -11.10
C ALA A 25 -12.93 -21.70 -10.62
N MET A 26 -12.50 -20.49 -10.97
CA MET A 26 -13.26 -19.25 -10.70
C MET A 26 -14.54 -19.15 -11.54
N SER A 27 -14.51 -19.54 -12.82
CA SER A 27 -15.70 -19.60 -13.70
C SER A 27 -16.80 -20.51 -13.13
N ARG A 28 -16.43 -21.69 -12.60
CA ARG A 28 -17.38 -22.60 -11.94
C ARG A 28 -17.99 -22.05 -10.64
N ASN A 29 -17.28 -21.13 -9.97
CA ASN A 29 -17.78 -20.47 -8.76
C ASN A 29 -18.74 -19.30 -9.09
N VAL A 30 -18.57 -18.62 -10.23
CA VAL A 30 -19.50 -17.58 -10.71
C VAL A 30 -20.88 -18.16 -11.01
N GLY A 31 -20.97 -19.35 -11.62
CA GLY A 31 -22.25 -20.04 -11.85
C GLY A 31 -23.01 -20.38 -10.56
N ARG A 32 -22.30 -20.58 -9.43
CA ARG A 32 -22.89 -20.83 -8.11
C ARG A 32 -23.34 -19.54 -7.40
N LEU A 33 -22.70 -18.41 -7.69
CA LEU A 33 -23.06 -17.10 -7.13
C LEU A 33 -24.39 -16.55 -7.67
N ARG A 34 -24.90 -17.08 -8.79
CA ARG A 34 -26.22 -16.72 -9.36
C ARG A 34 -27.42 -17.07 -8.45
N ASN A 35 -27.22 -17.96 -7.47
CA ASN A 35 -28.27 -18.40 -6.54
C ASN A 35 -28.20 -17.74 -5.14
N GLY A 36 -27.31 -16.75 -4.93
CA GLY A 36 -27.13 -16.05 -3.65
C GLY A 36 -27.80 -14.67 -3.58
N SER A 37 -28.06 -14.18 -2.35
CA SER A 37 -28.69 -12.89 -2.02
C SER A 37 -28.13 -11.67 -2.79
N GLN A 38 -29.02 -10.81 -3.30
CA GLN A 38 -28.72 -9.75 -4.29
C GLN A 38 -27.60 -8.76 -3.91
N GLY A 39 -27.40 -8.44 -2.62
CA GLY A 39 -26.46 -7.40 -2.19
C GLY A 39 -24.98 -7.82 -2.25
N THR A 40 -24.65 -9.03 -1.81
CA THR A 40 -23.29 -9.60 -1.85
C THR A 40 -22.96 -10.18 -3.23
N THR A 41 -23.97 -10.65 -3.96
CA THR A 41 -23.83 -11.20 -5.32
C THR A 41 -23.36 -10.15 -6.33
N ALA A 42 -23.83 -8.90 -6.24
CA ALA A 42 -23.45 -7.84 -7.18
C ALA A 42 -21.97 -7.41 -7.04
N ASN A 43 -21.46 -7.33 -5.81
CA ASN A 43 -20.06 -6.94 -5.55
C ASN A 43 -19.09 -8.07 -5.94
N ASN A 44 -19.42 -9.32 -5.61
CA ASN A 44 -18.64 -10.48 -6.03
C ASN A 44 -18.60 -10.63 -7.56
N LEU A 45 -19.70 -10.30 -8.24
CA LEU A 45 -19.78 -10.31 -9.70
C LEU A 45 -18.95 -9.18 -10.34
N ARG A 46 -18.97 -7.97 -9.76
CA ARG A 46 -18.11 -6.85 -10.21
C ARG A 46 -16.64 -7.19 -10.10
N GLU A 47 -16.22 -7.83 -9.02
CA GLU A 47 -14.83 -8.22 -8.83
C GLU A 47 -14.39 -9.31 -9.81
N ALA A 48 -15.26 -10.31 -10.06
CA ALA A 48 -15.03 -11.31 -11.09
C ALA A 48 -14.89 -10.69 -12.50
N LEU A 49 -15.68 -9.65 -12.81
CA LEU A 49 -15.60 -8.93 -14.08
C LEU A 49 -14.32 -8.07 -14.20
N ARG A 50 -13.86 -7.45 -13.11
CA ARG A 50 -12.58 -6.70 -13.08
C ARG A 50 -11.39 -7.58 -13.41
N ILE A 51 -11.33 -8.78 -12.84
CA ILE A 51 -10.26 -9.75 -13.10
C ILE A 51 -10.25 -10.14 -14.58
N ARG A 52 -11.42 -10.45 -15.15
CA ARG A 52 -11.57 -10.80 -16.59
C ARG A 52 -11.13 -9.65 -17.51
N LEU A 53 -11.48 -8.40 -17.18
CA LEU A 53 -11.05 -7.23 -17.95
C LEU A 53 -9.57 -6.90 -17.80
N SER A 54 -8.94 -7.24 -16.68
CA SER A 54 -7.48 -7.11 -16.51
C SER A 54 -6.76 -8.06 -17.45
N ILE A 55 -7.23 -9.31 -17.57
CA ILE A 55 -6.67 -10.30 -18.49
C ILE A 55 -6.86 -9.86 -19.94
N LEU A 56 -8.02 -9.28 -20.27
CA LEU A 56 -8.25 -8.70 -21.59
C LEU A 56 -7.27 -7.55 -21.88
N ASN A 57 -6.88 -6.75 -20.87
CA ASN A 57 -5.87 -5.70 -21.01
C ASN A 57 -4.52 -6.21 -21.46
N ASP A 58 -4.05 -7.26 -20.79
CA ASP A 58 -2.69 -7.75 -20.98
C ASP A 58 -2.55 -8.38 -22.36
N ASN A 59 -3.65 -8.98 -22.86
CA ASN A 59 -3.76 -9.48 -24.22
C ASN A 59 -3.79 -8.36 -25.27
N VAL A 60 -4.34 -7.19 -24.93
CA VAL A 60 -4.32 -5.97 -25.76
C VAL A 60 -2.93 -5.32 -25.71
N GLN A 61 -2.31 -5.09 -24.54
CA GLN A 61 -0.98 -4.46 -24.49
C GLN A 61 0.17 -5.31 -25.07
N GLY A 62 -0.04 -6.61 -25.27
CA GLY A 62 0.88 -7.50 -25.98
C GLY A 62 1.08 -7.21 -27.49
N PHE A 63 0.44 -6.18 -28.06
CA PHE A 63 0.50 -5.83 -29.49
C PHE A 63 1.86 -5.34 -30.00
N VAL A 64 2.79 -4.91 -29.13
CA VAL A 64 3.98 -4.15 -29.56
C VAL A 64 5.13 -5.01 -30.12
N SER A 65 5.05 -6.34 -30.15
CA SER A 65 6.08 -7.16 -30.81
C SER A 65 5.54 -8.17 -31.82
N SER A 66 6.25 -8.23 -32.94
CA SER A 66 5.92 -8.92 -34.18
C SER A 66 6.01 -10.45 -34.07
N GLN A 67 4.87 -11.14 -34.04
CA GLN A 67 4.70 -12.50 -34.58
C GLN A 67 3.23 -12.73 -34.96
N ASP A 68 3.01 -13.30 -36.15
CA ASP A 68 1.72 -13.30 -36.86
C ASP A 68 0.91 -14.62 -36.75
N ILE A 69 1.50 -15.68 -36.21
CA ILE A 69 0.90 -17.03 -36.24
C ILE A 69 -0.04 -17.30 -35.05
N ASP A 70 0.09 -16.54 -33.96
CA ASP A 70 -0.68 -16.71 -32.72
C ASP A 70 -1.89 -15.74 -32.63
N ARG A 71 -2.24 -15.05 -33.72
CA ARG A 71 -3.20 -13.92 -33.69
C ARG A 71 -4.68 -14.33 -33.76
N ARG A 72 -5.01 -15.36 -34.55
CA ARG A 72 -6.41 -15.84 -34.70
C ARG A 72 -6.96 -16.44 -33.41
N ASP A 73 -6.15 -17.26 -32.73
CA ASP A 73 -6.54 -17.88 -31.47
C ASP A 73 -6.68 -16.84 -30.34
N ARG A 74 -5.90 -15.76 -30.39
CA ARG A 74 -6.03 -14.63 -29.43
C ARG A 74 -7.31 -13.81 -29.64
N TYR A 75 -7.70 -13.49 -30.87
CA TYR A 75 -8.96 -12.77 -31.11
C TYR A 75 -10.18 -13.62 -30.70
N ASN A 76 -10.13 -14.93 -30.98
CA ASN A 76 -11.15 -15.87 -30.52
C ASN A 76 -11.20 -15.93 -28.98
N SER A 77 -10.06 -15.92 -28.29
CA SER A 77 -10.02 -15.85 -26.82
C SER A 77 -10.60 -14.54 -26.28
N MET A 78 -10.44 -13.42 -26.99
CA MET A 78 -11.02 -12.13 -26.59
C MET A 78 -12.54 -12.12 -26.81
N GLU A 79 -13.04 -12.69 -27.92
CA GLU A 79 -14.49 -12.83 -28.14
C GLU A 79 -15.14 -13.70 -27.07
N VAL A 80 -14.51 -14.81 -26.67
CA VAL A 80 -14.99 -15.66 -25.56
C VAL A 80 -15.05 -14.88 -24.25
N LEU A 81 -14.05 -14.03 -23.96
CA LEU A 81 -14.06 -13.16 -22.78
C LEU A 81 -15.15 -12.09 -22.85
N LEU A 82 -15.44 -11.54 -24.03
CA LEU A 82 -16.53 -10.58 -24.23
C LEU A 82 -17.90 -11.22 -24.07
N ASP A 83 -18.09 -12.46 -24.52
CA ASP A 83 -19.32 -13.23 -24.27
C ASP A 83 -19.51 -13.48 -22.77
N ASP A 84 -18.42 -13.78 -22.07
CA ASP A 84 -18.38 -13.95 -20.63
C ASP A 84 -18.75 -12.66 -19.87
N VAL A 85 -18.31 -11.49 -20.35
CA VAL A 85 -18.67 -10.18 -19.80
C VAL A 85 -20.13 -9.85 -20.12
N ALA A 86 -20.59 -10.06 -21.36
CA ALA A 86 -21.97 -9.81 -21.78
C ALA A 86 -22.99 -10.70 -21.05
N ASN A 87 -22.62 -11.95 -20.72
CA ASN A 87 -23.49 -12.81 -19.93
C ASN A 87 -23.59 -12.34 -18.47
N ALA A 88 -22.52 -11.74 -17.93
CA ALA A 88 -22.48 -11.22 -16.57
C ALA A 88 -23.14 -9.83 -16.40
N THR A 89 -23.27 -9.02 -17.46
CA THR A 89 -23.96 -7.71 -17.42
C THR A 89 -25.47 -7.84 -17.18
N SER A 90 -26.06 -9.02 -17.42
CA SER A 90 -27.48 -9.31 -17.17
C SER A 90 -27.92 -9.14 -15.69
N GLY A 91 -26.97 -9.13 -14.75
CA GLY A 91 -27.22 -8.90 -13.32
C GLY A 91 -27.07 -7.45 -12.84
N LEU A 92 -26.80 -6.49 -13.75
CA LEU A 92 -26.54 -5.07 -13.43
C LEU A 92 -27.79 -4.19 -13.67
N PRO A 93 -27.86 -2.97 -13.09
CA PRO A 93 -28.94 -2.01 -13.35
C PRO A 93 -29.09 -1.70 -14.84
N SER A 94 -30.34 -1.54 -15.32
CA SER A 94 -30.68 -1.47 -16.75
C SER A 94 -29.87 -0.45 -17.55
N VAL A 95 -29.65 0.75 -17.01
CA VAL A 95 -28.89 1.83 -17.69
C VAL A 95 -27.41 1.47 -17.87
N VAL A 96 -26.80 0.84 -16.87
CA VAL A 96 -25.38 0.42 -16.92
C VAL A 96 -25.24 -0.79 -17.84
N ALA A 97 -26.19 -1.73 -17.76
CA ALA A 97 -26.21 -2.91 -18.63
C ALA A 97 -26.36 -2.52 -20.11
N GLU A 98 -27.19 -1.51 -20.42
CA GLU A 98 -27.41 -1.01 -21.78
C GLU A 98 -26.14 -0.36 -22.37
N HIS A 99 -25.49 0.52 -21.61
CA HIS A 99 -24.22 1.14 -22.02
C HIS A 99 -23.09 0.11 -22.21
N MET A 100 -22.96 -0.83 -21.27
CA MET A 100 -21.96 -1.89 -21.37
C MET A 100 -22.23 -2.81 -22.57
N ASN A 101 -23.48 -3.19 -22.82
CA ASN A 101 -23.85 -4.02 -23.96
C ASN A 101 -23.56 -3.32 -25.30
N GLN A 102 -23.80 -2.02 -25.37
CA GLN A 102 -23.47 -1.23 -26.56
C GLN A 102 -21.96 -1.11 -26.79
N THR A 103 -21.18 -0.91 -25.72
CA THR A 103 -19.71 -0.87 -25.80
C THR A 103 -19.13 -2.23 -26.19
N ILE A 104 -19.69 -3.33 -25.67
CA ILE A 104 -19.32 -4.71 -26.07
C ILE A 104 -19.60 -4.97 -27.55
N ALA A 105 -20.72 -4.46 -28.08
CA ALA A 105 -21.05 -4.59 -29.49
C ALA A 105 -20.05 -3.86 -30.40
N ASN A 106 -19.59 -2.67 -30.00
CA ASN A 106 -18.58 -1.91 -30.75
C ASN A 106 -17.23 -2.62 -30.76
N MET A 107 -16.77 -3.12 -29.61
CA MET A 107 -15.52 -3.89 -29.53
C MET A 107 -15.56 -5.16 -30.38
N ARG A 108 -16.69 -5.89 -30.40
CA ARG A 108 -16.87 -7.05 -31.30
C ARG A 108 -16.74 -6.65 -32.77
N SER A 109 -17.31 -5.52 -33.17
CA SER A 109 -17.16 -4.99 -34.52
C SER A 109 -15.69 -4.68 -34.85
N ASN A 110 -14.97 -4.07 -33.91
CA ASN A 110 -13.56 -3.72 -34.09
C ASN A 110 -12.65 -4.96 -34.12
N LEU A 111 -12.92 -5.98 -33.31
CA LEU A 111 -12.22 -7.27 -33.35
C LEU A 111 -12.48 -8.02 -34.66
N ALA A 112 -13.72 -7.99 -35.17
CA ALA A 112 -14.03 -8.58 -36.47
C ALA A 112 -13.24 -7.92 -37.61
N LYS A 113 -13.09 -6.59 -37.59
CA LYS A 113 -12.24 -5.86 -38.56
C LYS A 113 -10.77 -6.28 -38.47
N LEU A 114 -10.25 -6.51 -37.27
CA LEU A 114 -8.88 -7.01 -37.08
C LEU A 114 -8.70 -8.46 -37.58
N ASN A 115 -9.71 -9.31 -37.42
CA ASN A 115 -9.69 -10.70 -37.88
C ASN A 115 -9.68 -10.83 -39.42
N VAL A 116 -10.17 -9.82 -40.13
CA VAL A 116 -10.11 -9.71 -41.61
C VAL A 116 -8.69 -9.33 -42.10
N GLY A 117 -7.75 -9.03 -41.19
CA GLY A 117 -6.32 -8.90 -41.51
C GLY A 117 -5.85 -7.49 -41.83
N LEU A 118 -6.41 -6.47 -41.16
CA LEU A 118 -5.94 -5.08 -41.26
C LEU A 118 -4.43 -4.95 -40.94
N ARG A 119 -3.71 -4.10 -41.69
CA ARG A 119 -2.27 -3.87 -41.54
C ARG A 119 -1.92 -2.38 -41.54
N GLY A 120 -0.80 -2.02 -40.91
CA GLY A 120 -0.27 -0.64 -40.93
C GLY A 120 -1.04 0.34 -40.03
N GLN A 121 -1.23 1.58 -40.48
CA GLN A 121 -1.87 2.65 -39.71
C GLN A 121 -3.33 2.36 -39.35
N ALA A 122 -4.12 1.84 -40.30
CA ALA A 122 -5.51 1.46 -40.08
C ALA A 122 -5.69 0.42 -38.96
N ARG A 123 -4.68 -0.41 -38.71
CA ARG A 123 -4.68 -1.34 -37.58
C ARG A 123 -4.40 -0.65 -36.26
N LYS A 124 -3.40 0.24 -36.22
CA LYS A 124 -3.06 1.01 -35.00
C LYS A 124 -4.24 1.86 -34.53
N GLU A 125 -4.99 2.45 -35.48
CA GLU A 125 -6.20 3.21 -35.19
C GLU A 125 -7.30 2.33 -34.55
N VAL A 126 -7.52 1.12 -35.07
CA VAL A 126 -8.51 0.19 -34.51
C VAL A 126 -8.07 -0.38 -33.15
N GLU A 127 -6.77 -0.63 -32.96
CA GLU A 127 -6.22 -1.04 -31.64
C GLU A 127 -6.37 0.08 -30.60
N GLN A 128 -6.17 1.34 -30.99
CA GLN A 128 -6.36 2.50 -30.11
C GLN A 128 -7.83 2.69 -29.72
N LEU A 129 -8.76 2.53 -30.66
CA LEU A 129 -10.20 2.56 -30.36
C LEU A 129 -10.60 1.44 -29.38
N LEU A 130 -10.00 0.25 -29.52
CA LEU A 130 -10.26 -0.87 -28.63
C LEU A 130 -9.75 -0.59 -27.19
N ASP A 131 -8.61 0.09 -27.06
CA ASP A 131 -8.08 0.53 -25.76
C ASP A 131 -8.99 1.56 -25.08
N GLU A 132 -9.55 2.50 -25.84
CA GLU A 132 -10.49 3.52 -25.34
C GLU A 132 -11.82 2.89 -24.88
N GLU A 133 -12.38 1.97 -25.66
CA GLU A 133 -13.59 1.22 -25.32
C GLU A 133 -13.38 0.33 -24.08
N LEU A 134 -12.19 -0.27 -23.94
CA LEU A 134 -11.81 -1.07 -22.79
C LEU A 134 -11.64 -0.24 -21.51
N GLN A 135 -11.13 0.98 -21.63
CA GLN A 135 -11.05 1.93 -20.53
C GLN A 135 -12.45 2.38 -20.07
N SER A 136 -13.37 2.62 -21.02
CA SER A 136 -14.77 2.94 -20.73
C SER A 136 -15.44 1.84 -19.91
N LEU A 137 -15.33 0.58 -20.33
CA LEU A 137 -15.90 -0.56 -19.60
C LEU A 137 -15.32 -0.76 -18.21
N ARG A 138 -14.02 -0.49 -18.02
CA ARG A 138 -13.41 -0.53 -16.67
C ARG A 138 -13.93 0.57 -15.77
N ALA A 139 -14.20 1.75 -16.30
CA ALA A 139 -14.73 2.85 -15.52
C ALA A 139 -16.17 2.56 -15.08
N ASP A 140 -17.01 2.03 -15.98
CA ASP A 140 -18.38 1.59 -15.67
C ASP A 140 -18.41 0.54 -14.55
N LEU A 141 -17.50 -0.44 -14.56
CA LEU A 141 -17.40 -1.46 -13.51
C LEU A 141 -16.75 -0.98 -12.21
N ARG A 142 -15.92 0.07 -12.26
CA ARG A 142 -15.40 0.77 -11.07
C ARG A 142 -16.45 1.70 -10.44
N GLY A 143 -17.63 1.83 -11.04
CA GLY A 143 -18.63 2.80 -10.63
C GLY A 143 -18.19 4.25 -10.87
N GLN A 144 -17.10 4.45 -11.63
CA GLN A 144 -16.64 5.75 -12.12
C GLN A 144 -17.48 6.09 -13.35
N GLU A 145 -18.53 6.87 -13.13
CA GLU A 145 -19.23 7.57 -14.20
C GLU A 145 -18.22 8.48 -14.91
N VAL A 146 -17.76 8.08 -16.10
CA VAL A 146 -16.85 8.88 -16.91
C VAL A 146 -17.66 10.05 -17.45
N LEU A 147 -17.40 11.23 -16.87
CA LEU A 147 -18.06 12.44 -17.30
C LEU A 147 -17.50 12.82 -18.67
N PRO A 148 -18.36 13.14 -19.66
CA PRO A 148 -17.89 13.61 -20.96
C PRO A 148 -17.05 14.88 -20.77
N SER A 149 -16.08 15.12 -21.66
CA SER A 149 -15.21 16.30 -21.61
C SER A 149 -15.97 17.63 -21.68
N SER A 150 -17.22 17.60 -22.16
CA SER A 150 -18.16 18.73 -22.21
C SER A 150 -19.07 18.85 -20.97
N TYR A 151 -18.84 18.08 -19.90
CA TYR A 151 -19.67 18.13 -18.70
C TYR A 151 -19.49 19.45 -17.94
N CYS A 152 -20.62 20.12 -17.71
CA CYS A 152 -20.72 21.35 -16.93
C CYS A 152 -21.82 21.16 -15.88
N GLY A 153 -21.43 20.86 -14.64
CA GLY A 153 -22.38 20.65 -13.56
C GLY A 153 -23.02 21.95 -13.07
N SER A 154 -24.26 21.87 -12.61
CA SER A 154 -24.99 23.03 -12.09
C SER A 154 -24.45 23.47 -10.73
N CYS A 155 -24.29 24.79 -10.56
CA CYS A 155 -23.99 25.42 -9.28
C CYS A 155 -25.24 25.76 -8.45
N TYR A 156 -26.43 25.27 -8.84
CA TYR A 156 -27.69 25.44 -8.11
C TYR A 156 -28.04 26.90 -7.77
N GLY A 157 -27.71 27.82 -8.69
CA GLY A 157 -27.96 29.26 -8.53
C GLY A 157 -27.00 29.99 -7.58
N ALA A 158 -26.00 29.29 -7.02
CA ALA A 158 -25.03 29.88 -6.12
C ALA A 158 -23.82 30.53 -6.84
N ALA A 159 -23.57 30.23 -8.11
CA ALA A 159 -22.52 30.92 -8.87
C ALA A 159 -22.91 32.38 -9.18
N ALA A 160 -21.96 33.31 -9.06
CA ALA A 160 -22.15 34.71 -9.45
C ALA A 160 -22.24 34.88 -10.97
N ASP A 161 -21.48 34.07 -11.70
CA ASP A 161 -21.47 34.01 -13.16
C ASP A 161 -22.32 32.82 -13.62
N PRO A 162 -23.33 33.03 -14.50
CA PRO A 162 -24.13 31.95 -15.06
C PRO A 162 -23.34 30.96 -15.94
N SER A 163 -22.13 31.32 -16.38
CA SER A 163 -21.25 30.45 -17.18
C SER A 163 -20.32 29.56 -16.37
N ARG A 164 -20.28 29.70 -15.03
CA ARG A 164 -19.41 28.89 -14.16
C ARG A 164 -20.01 27.51 -13.91
N CYS A 165 -19.24 26.46 -14.25
CA CYS A 165 -19.59 25.07 -13.98
C CYS A 165 -19.14 24.65 -12.57
N CYS A 166 -19.97 23.87 -11.87
CA CYS A 166 -19.63 23.21 -10.61
C CYS A 166 -19.58 21.70 -10.85
N ASN A 167 -18.38 21.15 -11.00
CA ASN A 167 -18.20 19.76 -11.41
C ASN A 167 -17.99 18.82 -10.22
N THR A 168 -17.49 19.35 -9.10
CA THR A 168 -17.24 18.62 -7.86
C THR A 168 -18.15 19.08 -6.71
N CYS A 169 -18.29 18.25 -5.69
CA CYS A 169 -19.00 18.62 -4.46
C CYS A 169 -18.34 19.83 -3.77
N ASP A 170 -17.01 19.92 -3.84
CA ASP A 170 -16.26 21.03 -3.26
C ASP A 170 -16.44 22.34 -4.04
N ASP A 171 -16.67 22.28 -5.36
CA ASP A 171 -17.02 23.46 -6.16
C ASP A 171 -18.35 24.07 -5.69
N ILE A 172 -19.36 23.23 -5.43
CA ILE A 172 -20.66 23.68 -4.90
C ILE A 172 -20.49 24.30 -3.52
N ARG A 173 -19.72 23.65 -2.64
CA ARG A 173 -19.43 24.19 -1.30
C ARG A 173 -18.71 25.53 -1.37
N ALA A 174 -17.80 25.70 -2.33
CA ALA A 174 -17.09 26.96 -2.52
C ALA A 174 -18.04 28.08 -2.92
N VAL A 175 -18.91 27.88 -3.92
CA VAL A 175 -19.85 28.93 -4.37
C VAL A 175 -20.94 29.24 -3.33
N TYR A 176 -21.42 28.24 -2.58
CA TYR A 176 -22.34 28.47 -1.44
C TYR A 176 -21.68 29.27 -0.32
N ARG A 177 -20.38 29.02 -0.06
CA ARG A 177 -19.59 29.78 0.93
C ARG A 177 -19.36 31.23 0.47
N GLU A 178 -19.03 31.43 -0.80
CA GLU A 178 -18.89 32.76 -1.41
C GLU A 178 -20.17 33.59 -1.24
N ARG A 179 -21.34 32.97 -1.44
CA ARG A 179 -22.66 33.62 -1.23
C ARG A 179 -23.12 33.69 0.23
N ARG A 180 -22.38 33.09 1.16
CA ARG A 180 -22.76 32.96 2.58
C ARG A 180 -24.12 32.27 2.78
N TRP A 181 -24.47 31.34 1.90
CA TRP A 181 -25.68 30.52 2.02
C TRP A 181 -25.41 29.31 2.91
N GLY A 182 -26.43 28.86 3.64
CA GLY A 182 -26.37 27.58 4.35
C GLY A 182 -26.25 26.44 3.34
N PHE A 183 -25.39 25.46 3.62
CA PHE A 183 -25.23 24.28 2.77
C PHE A 183 -26.28 23.23 3.18
N PRO A 184 -27.27 22.90 2.32
CA PRO A 184 -28.25 21.85 2.57
C PRO A 184 -27.59 20.46 2.67
N ASP A 185 -28.39 19.42 2.92
CA ASP A 185 -27.90 18.04 2.91
C ASP A 185 -27.13 17.75 1.61
N ALA A 186 -25.92 17.20 1.74
CA ALA A 186 -25.02 16.94 0.63
C ALA A 186 -25.66 16.00 -0.42
N ASN A 187 -26.60 15.14 -0.01
CA ASN A 187 -27.31 14.24 -0.93
C ASN A 187 -28.25 14.94 -1.91
N SER A 188 -28.61 16.21 -1.64
CA SER A 188 -29.44 17.02 -2.54
C SER A 188 -28.70 17.41 -3.81
N PHE A 189 -27.36 17.39 -3.79
CA PHE A 189 -26.52 17.73 -4.92
C PHE A 189 -26.06 16.46 -5.66
N GLU A 190 -26.20 16.45 -6.98
CA GLU A 190 -25.82 15.32 -7.84
C GLU A 190 -24.32 15.00 -7.71
N GLN A 191 -23.48 16.02 -7.74
CA GLN A 191 -22.02 15.93 -7.69
C GLN A 191 -21.56 15.35 -6.35
N CYS A 192 -22.17 15.78 -5.24
CA CYS A 192 -21.90 15.24 -3.91
C CYS A 192 -22.38 13.80 -3.76
N ARG A 193 -23.57 13.46 -4.28
CA ARG A 193 -24.10 12.09 -4.25
C ARG A 193 -23.24 11.13 -5.10
N ARG A 194 -22.78 11.58 -6.27
CA ARG A 194 -21.87 10.84 -7.15
C ARG A 194 -20.54 10.59 -6.46
N GLU A 195 -19.90 11.62 -5.93
CA GLU A 195 -18.65 11.48 -5.18
C GLU A 195 -18.79 10.62 -3.93
N ALA A 196 -19.92 10.72 -3.20
CA ALA A 196 -20.19 9.87 -2.05
C ALA A 196 -20.29 8.39 -2.44
N ARG A 197 -20.95 8.06 -3.56
CA ARG A 197 -20.99 6.70 -4.13
C ARG A 197 -19.58 6.23 -4.52
N LEU A 198 -18.78 7.09 -5.14
CA LEU A 198 -17.39 6.78 -5.50
C LEU A 198 -16.47 6.59 -4.28
N ARG A 199 -16.68 7.35 -3.21
CA ARG A 199 -15.96 7.18 -1.95
C ARG A 199 -16.37 5.85 -1.30
N HIS A 200 -17.66 5.52 -1.30
CA HIS A 200 -18.14 4.24 -0.77
C HIS A 200 -17.51 3.04 -1.51
N SER A 201 -17.35 3.12 -2.83
CA SER A 201 -16.67 2.07 -3.60
C SER A 201 -15.14 2.04 -3.42
N ARG A 202 -14.49 3.16 -3.08
CA ARG A 202 -13.05 3.20 -2.79
C ARG A 202 -12.71 2.75 -1.36
N ILE A 203 -13.64 2.90 -0.43
CA ILE A 203 -13.51 2.41 0.95
C ILE A 203 -13.33 0.88 0.99
N ASP A 204 -13.89 0.14 0.03
CA ASP A 204 -13.71 -1.31 -0.12
C ASP A 204 -12.34 -1.71 -0.74
N ASP A 205 -11.63 -0.77 -1.38
CA ASP A 205 -10.35 -1.01 -2.08
C ASP A 205 -9.10 -0.69 -1.23
N GLY A 206 -9.26 -0.39 0.08
CA GLY A 206 -8.13 -0.21 0.99
C GLY A 206 -7.41 1.13 0.85
N GLU A 207 -8.14 2.25 0.89
CA GLU A 207 -7.54 3.60 0.93
C GLU A 207 -6.56 3.76 2.11
N GLY A 208 -5.36 4.27 1.79
CA GLY A 208 -4.31 4.60 2.76
C GLY A 208 -3.59 5.89 2.37
N CYS A 209 -3.02 6.58 3.37
CA CYS A 209 -2.25 7.81 3.15
C CYS A 209 -0.80 7.61 3.60
N ASN A 210 0.16 8.02 2.76
CA ASN A 210 1.58 8.03 3.12
C ASN A 210 1.97 9.43 3.64
N LEU A 211 2.26 9.53 4.93
CA LEU A 211 2.68 10.77 5.58
C LEU A 211 4.19 10.73 5.82
N PHE A 212 4.91 11.71 5.27
CA PHE A 212 6.35 11.86 5.47
C PHE A 212 6.72 13.33 5.59
N GLY A 213 7.75 13.63 6.37
CA GLY A 213 8.24 14.99 6.55
C GLY A 213 9.03 15.17 7.83
N THR A 214 9.53 16.38 8.04
CA THR A 214 10.21 16.81 9.26
C THR A 214 9.51 18.07 9.78
N MET A 215 9.48 18.21 11.11
CA MET A 215 8.85 19.35 11.76
C MET A 215 9.73 19.82 12.91
N GLU A 216 9.98 21.13 12.96
CA GLU A 216 10.62 21.77 14.11
C GLU A 216 9.56 22.05 15.17
N VAL A 217 9.81 21.58 16.39
CA VAL A 217 8.92 21.76 17.52
C VAL A 217 9.66 22.43 18.66
N ALA A 218 8.94 23.24 19.43
CA ALA A 218 9.47 23.77 20.68
C ALA A 218 9.88 22.61 21.61
N ARG A 219 10.98 22.79 22.35
CA ARG A 219 11.51 21.79 23.29
C ARG A 219 10.69 21.74 24.59
N VAL A 220 9.42 21.40 24.46
CA VAL A 220 8.42 21.25 25.52
C VAL A 220 7.55 20.02 25.25
N THR A 221 6.75 19.60 26.23
CA THR A 221 5.79 18.50 26.04
C THR A 221 4.74 18.88 24.99
N GLY A 222 4.48 17.99 24.04
CA GLY A 222 3.58 18.25 22.92
C GLY A 222 2.82 17.00 22.45
N THR A 223 1.79 17.20 21.62
CA THR A 223 1.03 16.11 21.01
C THR A 223 0.78 16.38 19.53
N LEU A 224 1.18 15.43 18.69
CA LEU A 224 0.80 15.35 17.28
C LEU A 224 -0.43 14.46 17.15
N ASN A 225 -1.48 14.95 16.49
CA ASN A 225 -2.71 14.19 16.26
C ASN A 225 -2.96 14.05 14.75
N ILE A 226 -3.19 12.82 14.32
CA ILE A 226 -3.67 12.47 12.97
C ILE A 226 -5.11 11.97 13.14
N ALA A 227 -6.06 12.74 12.64
CA ALA A 227 -7.48 12.48 12.81
C ALA A 227 -8.26 12.99 11.59
N PRO A 228 -9.44 12.41 11.29
CA PRO A 228 -10.30 12.93 10.24
C PRO A 228 -10.76 14.35 10.62
N THR A 229 -10.77 15.26 9.65
CA THR A 229 -11.35 16.60 9.80
C THR A 229 -12.73 16.60 9.18
N SER A 230 -13.76 16.81 9.99
CA SER A 230 -15.08 17.21 9.52
C SER A 230 -15.36 18.63 10.01
N MET A 231 -15.02 19.61 9.17
CA MET A 231 -15.39 21.03 9.30
C MET A 231 -14.72 21.81 10.45
N ARG A 232 -13.57 22.44 10.15
CA ARG A 232 -13.00 23.50 11.00
C ARG A 232 -13.91 24.73 10.90
N LEU A 233 -14.82 24.91 11.86
CA LEU A 233 -15.45 26.22 12.09
C LEU A 233 -14.34 27.22 12.48
N PRO A 234 -14.27 28.41 11.86
CA PRO A 234 -13.33 29.44 12.29
C PRO A 234 -13.68 29.86 13.72
N GLY A 235 -12.75 29.62 14.67
CA GLY A 235 -12.92 29.93 16.09
C GLY A 235 -13.08 28.72 17.02
N ALA A 236 -13.24 27.50 16.50
CA ALA A 236 -13.27 26.30 17.35
C ALA A 236 -11.87 25.92 17.82
N SER A 237 -11.67 25.90 19.14
CA SER A 237 -10.47 25.35 19.77
C SER A 237 -10.34 23.86 19.42
N THR A 238 -9.09 23.39 19.35
CA THR A 238 -8.72 21.99 19.06
C THR A 238 -9.39 21.04 20.06
N GLY A 239 -10.62 20.59 19.79
CA GLY A 239 -11.36 19.72 20.71
C GLY A 239 -12.88 19.80 20.66
N GLN A 240 -13.48 20.82 20.05
CA GLN A 240 -14.94 20.93 19.96
C GLN A 240 -15.42 20.68 18.52
N TRP A 241 -15.74 19.42 18.24
CA TRP A 241 -16.38 18.99 17.00
C TRP A 241 -17.86 18.76 17.27
N ALA A 242 -18.69 19.76 16.98
CA ALA A 242 -20.13 19.59 16.89
C ALA A 242 -20.46 19.31 15.42
N GLY A 243 -20.95 18.11 15.09
CA GLY A 243 -21.65 17.89 13.81
C GLY A 243 -21.25 16.69 12.95
N ALA A 244 -20.27 15.86 13.31
CA ALA A 244 -20.01 14.62 12.54
C ALA A 244 -21.10 13.57 12.83
N ALA A 245 -21.81 13.11 11.81
CA ALA A 245 -22.80 12.05 11.97
C ALA A 245 -22.12 10.73 12.43
N PRO A 246 -22.68 9.98 13.39
CA PRO A 246 -22.10 8.71 13.88
C PRO A 246 -21.77 7.69 12.78
N ALA A 247 -22.53 7.71 11.69
CA ALA A 247 -22.30 6.87 10.52
C ALA A 247 -20.96 7.16 9.82
N GLU A 248 -20.48 8.40 9.80
CA GLU A 248 -19.20 8.76 9.16
C GLU A 248 -17.99 8.36 10.03
N MET A 249 -18.17 8.29 11.35
CA MET A 249 -17.08 7.94 12.28
C MET A 249 -16.79 6.44 12.30
N GLY A 250 -17.79 5.59 12.09
CA GLY A 250 -17.65 4.14 12.20
C GLY A 250 -16.82 3.45 11.12
N HIS A 251 -16.53 4.16 10.03
CA HIS A 251 -15.72 3.65 8.92
C HIS A 251 -14.23 4.03 9.04
N PHE A 252 -13.83 4.79 10.06
CA PHE A 252 -12.45 5.27 10.16
C PHE A 252 -11.50 4.19 10.71
N ASN A 253 -10.72 3.59 9.82
CA ASN A 253 -9.68 2.64 10.17
C ASN A 253 -8.39 3.37 10.58
N VAL A 254 -7.90 3.14 11.80
CA VAL A 254 -6.62 3.67 12.31
C VAL A 254 -5.44 2.72 12.09
N THR A 255 -5.61 1.68 11.27
CA THR A 255 -4.50 0.77 10.89
C THR A 255 -3.42 1.58 10.19
N HIS A 256 -2.18 1.47 10.67
CA HIS A 256 -1.07 2.21 10.10
C HIS A 256 0.26 1.48 10.26
N HIS A 257 1.19 1.86 9.39
CA HIS A 257 2.58 1.40 9.40
C HIS A 257 3.48 2.59 9.69
N ILE A 258 4.16 2.55 10.83
CA ILE A 258 5.17 3.54 11.17
C ILE A 258 6.47 3.07 10.54
N LYS A 259 6.80 3.61 9.37
CA LYS A 259 8.07 3.30 8.70
C LYS A 259 9.25 3.80 9.52
N ARG A 260 9.16 5.05 9.98
CA ARG A 260 10.25 5.70 10.71
C ARG A 260 9.74 6.86 11.55
N LEU A 261 10.23 6.96 12.78
CA LEU A 261 10.03 8.11 13.66
C LEU A 261 11.29 8.38 14.47
N SER A 262 11.87 9.57 14.33
CA SER A 262 13.09 9.98 15.05
C SER A 262 13.00 11.41 15.58
N PHE A 263 13.84 11.72 16.59
CA PHE A 263 13.92 13.04 17.21
C PHE A 263 15.34 13.62 17.07
N GLY A 264 15.55 14.42 16.03
CA GLY A 264 16.87 14.98 15.71
C GLY A 264 17.66 14.10 14.75
N THR A 265 18.97 14.24 14.75
CA THR A 265 19.88 13.56 13.82
C THR A 265 20.25 12.16 14.31
N ASP A 266 20.27 11.17 13.42
CA ASP A 266 20.69 9.82 13.80
C ASP A 266 22.18 9.75 14.20
N PHE A 267 22.52 8.78 15.03
CA PHE A 267 23.90 8.39 15.33
C PHE A 267 24.13 6.89 15.08
N PRO A 268 25.39 6.43 14.92
CA PRO A 268 25.69 5.02 14.65
C PRO A 268 25.13 4.08 15.72
N GLY A 269 24.40 3.05 15.28
CA GLY A 269 23.77 2.08 16.18
C GLY A 269 22.52 2.58 16.91
N GLN A 270 21.96 3.73 16.52
CA GLN A 270 20.66 4.17 16.99
C GLN A 270 19.56 3.24 16.45
N GLN A 271 18.72 2.74 17.35
CA GLN A 271 17.51 1.98 17.02
C GLN A 271 16.34 2.71 17.64
N ASN A 272 15.37 3.15 16.82
CA ASN A 272 14.16 3.76 17.33
C ASN A 272 13.09 2.68 17.51
N PRO A 273 12.33 2.69 18.63
CA PRO A 273 11.41 1.60 18.95
C PRO A 273 10.15 1.54 18.07
N LEU A 274 9.90 2.57 17.26
CA LEU A 274 8.75 2.65 16.34
C LEU A 274 9.14 2.53 14.87
N ASP A 275 10.41 2.22 14.55
CA ASP A 275 10.82 1.98 13.17
C ASP A 275 10.26 0.63 12.69
N ASP A 276 9.65 0.64 11.51
CA ASP A 276 9.00 -0.50 10.86
C ASP A 276 7.88 -1.21 11.68
N VAL A 277 7.13 -0.46 12.49
CA VAL A 277 6.06 -1.02 13.35
C VAL A 277 4.69 -0.95 12.68
N TRP A 278 4.00 -2.08 12.59
CA TRP A 278 2.61 -2.18 12.16
C TRP A 278 1.64 -2.18 13.35
N THR A 279 0.58 -1.37 13.26
CA THR A 279 -0.53 -1.38 14.22
C THR A 279 -1.82 -1.63 13.48
N PHE A 280 -2.45 -2.77 13.77
CA PHE A 280 -3.73 -3.17 13.17
C PHE A 280 -4.90 -2.77 14.06
N SER A 281 -5.94 -2.20 13.46
CA SER A 281 -7.22 -1.93 14.11
C SER A 281 -8.25 -2.93 13.62
N PRO A 282 -8.71 -3.90 14.43
CA PRO A 282 -9.87 -4.70 14.09
C PRO A 282 -11.06 -3.75 13.89
N GLY A 283 -11.77 -3.91 12.77
CA GLY A 283 -12.59 -2.87 12.14
C GLY A 283 -13.51 -2.05 13.05
N GLY A 284 -13.78 -0.82 12.62
CA GLY A 284 -14.51 0.20 13.39
C GLY A 284 -13.63 1.38 13.79
N ALA A 285 -14.24 2.40 14.39
CA ALA A 285 -13.53 3.56 14.92
C ALA A 285 -12.65 3.15 16.10
N ALA A 286 -11.38 3.56 16.11
CA ALA A 286 -10.50 3.33 17.25
C ALA A 286 -9.56 4.51 17.53
N VAL A 287 -8.97 4.51 18.71
CA VAL A 287 -7.93 5.45 19.14
C VAL A 287 -6.64 4.68 19.35
N SER A 288 -5.60 5.05 18.60
CA SER A 288 -4.22 4.61 18.85
C SER A 288 -3.42 5.77 19.42
N ARG A 289 -2.74 5.54 20.54
CA ARG A 289 -1.93 6.56 21.22
C ARG A 289 -0.56 6.02 21.57
N TYR A 290 0.47 6.78 21.22
CA TYR A 290 1.86 6.53 21.54
C TYR A 290 2.34 7.59 22.51
N PHE A 291 2.78 7.17 23.69
CA PHE A 291 3.44 8.01 24.68
C PHE A 291 4.95 7.86 24.49
N LEU A 292 5.60 8.94 24.07
CA LEU A 292 7.02 8.99 23.72
C LEU A 292 7.77 9.72 24.85
N LYS A 293 8.68 9.04 25.53
CA LYS A 293 9.57 9.66 26.52
C LYS A 293 10.90 9.95 25.85
N VAL A 294 11.15 11.22 25.55
CA VAL A 294 12.32 11.68 24.79
C VAL A 294 13.48 11.99 25.74
N VAL A 295 14.64 11.39 25.48
CA VAL A 295 15.87 11.51 26.27
C VAL A 295 16.94 12.23 25.46
N PRO A 296 17.30 13.47 25.84
CA PRO A 296 18.42 14.18 25.24
C PRO A 296 19.71 13.36 25.31
N THR A 297 20.35 13.17 24.17
CA THR A 297 21.55 12.35 24.03
C THR A 297 22.66 13.14 23.36
N THR A 298 23.88 13.03 23.88
CA THR A 298 25.08 13.54 23.20
C THR A 298 25.94 12.37 22.80
N TYR A 299 26.23 12.26 21.50
CA TYR A 299 27.13 11.27 20.95
C TYR A 299 28.46 11.94 20.63
N GLU A 300 29.56 11.41 21.17
CA GLU A 300 30.92 11.90 20.91
C GLU A 300 31.67 10.85 20.07
N PHE A 301 32.09 11.25 18.87
CA PHE A 301 32.83 10.42 17.93
C PHE A 301 34.30 10.28 18.33
N LEU A 302 35.00 9.31 17.75
CA LEU A 302 36.45 9.11 17.95
C LEU A 302 37.31 10.31 17.55
N ASP A 303 36.84 11.14 16.63
CA ASP A 303 37.51 12.37 16.18
C ASP A 303 37.27 13.58 17.10
N GLY A 304 36.46 13.40 18.16
CA GLY A 304 36.08 14.45 19.10
C GLY A 304 34.87 15.29 18.65
N GLN A 305 34.30 15.04 17.47
CA GLN A 305 33.04 15.69 17.08
C GLN A 305 31.91 15.23 17.99
N THR A 306 31.00 16.15 18.32
CA THR A 306 29.85 15.85 19.18
C THR A 306 28.55 16.16 18.47
N VAL A 307 27.61 15.23 18.55
CA VAL A 307 26.26 15.37 17.99
C VAL A 307 25.25 15.39 19.12
N HIS A 308 24.44 16.44 19.17
CA HIS A 308 23.31 16.56 20.08
C HIS A 308 22.06 16.04 19.38
N THR A 309 21.53 14.94 19.91
CA THR A 309 20.37 14.23 19.36
C THR A 309 19.47 13.76 20.48
N ASN A 310 18.42 13.00 20.16
CA ASN A 310 17.53 12.42 21.15
C ASN A 310 17.28 10.95 20.84
N GLN A 311 17.13 10.18 21.92
CA GLN A 311 16.55 8.85 21.89
C GLN A 311 15.16 8.92 22.49
N PHE A 312 14.33 7.91 22.30
CA PHE A 312 13.04 7.84 22.99
C PHE A 312 12.63 6.41 23.30
N SER A 313 11.82 6.26 24.34
CA SER A 313 11.05 5.05 24.60
C SER A 313 9.58 5.29 24.32
N VAL A 314 8.84 4.21 24.06
CA VAL A 314 7.43 4.27 23.69
C VAL A 314 6.57 3.38 24.58
N THR A 315 5.41 3.89 24.97
CA THR A 315 4.29 3.11 25.50
C THR A 315 3.10 3.28 24.58
N GLN A 316 2.55 2.16 24.10
CA GLN A 316 1.39 2.14 23.20
C GLN A 316 0.09 1.91 23.96
N TYR A 317 -0.97 2.57 23.52
CA TYR A 317 -2.32 2.40 24.05
C TYR A 317 -3.31 2.37 22.89
N PHE A 318 -4.08 1.28 22.80
CA PHE A 318 -5.13 1.09 21.80
C PHE A 318 -6.49 0.98 22.48
N LYS A 319 -7.50 1.66 21.94
CA LYS A 319 -8.88 1.57 22.40
C LYS A 319 -9.83 1.59 21.21
N ALA A 320 -10.55 0.49 20.99
CA ALA A 320 -11.70 0.47 20.10
C ALA A 320 -12.84 1.34 20.67
N LEU A 321 -13.53 2.07 19.79
CA LEU A 321 -14.61 2.96 20.16
C LEU A 321 -15.95 2.30 19.88
N ASP A 322 -16.82 2.33 20.89
CA ASP A 322 -18.22 1.94 20.72
C ASP A 322 -19.03 3.18 20.36
N LEU A 323 -19.53 3.22 19.12
CA LEU A 323 -20.30 4.33 18.56
C LEU A 323 -21.70 4.44 19.18
N SER A 324 -22.14 3.44 19.95
CA SER A 324 -23.43 3.44 20.65
C SER A 324 -23.38 4.19 21.99
N ALA A 325 -22.18 4.40 22.56
CA ALA A 325 -22.00 5.09 23.82
C ALA A 325 -21.96 6.62 23.62
N SER A 326 -22.77 7.34 24.38
CA SER A 326 -23.00 8.80 24.37
C SER A 326 -21.77 9.71 24.66
N ARG A 327 -20.55 9.16 24.64
CA ARG A 327 -19.28 9.91 24.61
C ARG A 327 -18.51 9.50 23.35
N ALA A 328 -18.81 10.15 22.23
CA ALA A 328 -18.07 10.02 20.98
C ALA A 328 -16.63 10.54 21.16
N MET A 329 -15.73 9.68 21.63
CA MET A 329 -14.29 9.91 21.47
C MET A 329 -13.98 9.84 19.98
N MET A 330 -13.25 10.82 19.45
CA MET A 330 -12.92 10.84 18.03
C MET A 330 -11.81 9.83 17.71
N PRO A 331 -11.97 9.00 16.66
CA PRO A 331 -10.92 8.10 16.22
C PRO A 331 -9.71 8.92 15.78
N ARG A 332 -8.52 8.51 16.22
CA ARG A 332 -7.28 9.24 15.97
C ARG A 332 -6.06 8.35 16.19
N VAL A 333 -4.97 8.70 15.51
CA VAL A 333 -3.61 8.29 15.87
C VAL A 333 -2.93 9.48 16.54
N SER A 334 -2.42 9.30 17.75
CA SER A 334 -1.81 10.40 18.52
C SER A 334 -0.44 10.05 19.04
N PHE A 335 0.52 10.96 18.87
CA PHE A 335 1.88 10.86 19.38
C PHE A 335 2.09 11.96 20.42
N THR A 336 2.12 11.60 21.69
CA THR A 336 2.38 12.52 22.79
C THR A 336 3.82 12.35 23.21
N PHE A 337 4.64 13.39 23.06
CA PHE A 337 6.05 13.36 23.44
C PHE A 337 6.32 14.25 24.65
N GLU A 338 7.16 13.76 25.55
CA GLU A 338 7.55 14.44 26.78
C GLU A 338 9.06 14.30 26.98
N LEU A 339 9.71 15.40 27.35
CA LEU A 339 11.15 15.44 27.57
C LEU A 339 11.47 14.96 28.98
N THR A 340 12.40 14.01 29.08
CA THR A 340 12.91 13.55 30.37
C THR A 340 13.94 14.54 30.90
N PRO A 341 14.05 14.70 32.24
CA PRO A 341 15.05 15.56 32.87
C PRO A 341 16.46 14.95 32.86
N LEU A 342 16.66 13.79 32.24
CA LEU A 342 17.92 13.06 32.21
C LEU A 342 18.61 13.25 30.86
N LYS A 343 19.95 13.33 30.86
CA LYS A 343 20.77 13.38 29.66
C LYS A 343 21.68 12.17 29.58
N VAL A 344 21.74 11.54 28.42
CA VAL A 344 22.66 10.43 28.15
C VAL A 344 23.85 10.94 27.35
N LYS A 345 25.06 10.58 27.75
CA LYS A 345 26.28 10.83 26.98
C LYS A 345 26.87 9.49 26.53
N LYS A 346 26.96 9.30 25.21
CA LYS A 346 27.59 8.14 24.57
C LYS A 346 28.91 8.59 23.97
N THR A 347 30.01 7.98 24.39
CA THR A 347 31.34 8.26 23.85
C THR A 347 31.80 7.04 23.08
N GLU A 348 32.13 7.22 21.81
CA GLU A 348 32.78 6.20 21.02
C GLU A 348 34.19 5.98 21.57
N GLN A 349 34.51 4.74 21.92
CA GLN A 349 35.83 4.36 22.41
C GLN A 349 36.35 3.17 21.61
N ARG A 350 37.66 3.16 21.34
CA ARG A 350 38.30 2.00 20.72
C ARG A 350 38.29 0.85 21.73
N ALA A 351 37.70 -0.27 21.33
CA ALA A 351 37.64 -1.49 22.12
C ALA A 351 39.02 -2.17 22.18
N GLY A 352 39.91 -1.62 23.01
CA GLY A 352 41.21 -2.21 23.28
C GLY A 352 42.30 -1.17 23.50
N SER A 353 43.01 -1.31 24.61
CA SER A 353 44.33 -0.70 24.74
C SER A 353 45.32 -1.51 23.88
N PHE A 354 46.38 -0.86 23.40
CA PHE A 354 47.47 -1.53 22.69
C PHE A 354 48.09 -2.68 23.53
N LEU A 355 48.17 -2.51 24.85
CA LEU A 355 48.56 -3.58 25.78
C LEU A 355 47.59 -4.77 25.75
N GLY A 356 46.29 -4.51 25.64
CA GLY A 356 45.26 -5.55 25.51
C GLY A 356 45.42 -6.36 24.22
N PHE A 357 45.89 -5.74 23.14
CA PHE A 357 46.23 -6.45 21.92
C PHE A 357 47.47 -7.34 22.11
N LEU A 358 48.56 -6.80 22.65
CA LEU A 358 49.80 -7.55 22.88
C LEU A 358 49.61 -8.76 23.79
N THR A 359 48.86 -8.59 24.88
CA THR A 359 48.54 -9.69 25.80
C THR A 359 47.72 -10.79 25.13
N ARG A 360 46.74 -10.44 24.28
CA ARG A 360 45.99 -11.41 23.48
C ARG A 360 46.88 -12.12 22.46
N SER A 361 47.78 -11.41 21.77
CA SER A 361 48.72 -12.01 20.82
C SER A 361 49.67 -12.99 21.52
N ALA A 362 50.25 -12.60 22.65
CA ALA A 362 51.13 -13.46 23.44
C ALA A 362 50.39 -14.70 23.96
N ALA A 363 49.13 -14.56 24.39
CA ALA A 363 48.31 -15.69 24.82
C ALA A 363 48.04 -16.68 23.68
N VAL A 364 47.76 -16.20 22.46
CA VAL A 364 47.59 -17.07 21.29
C VAL A 364 48.88 -17.80 20.94
N ILE A 365 50.02 -17.08 20.89
CA ILE A 365 51.32 -17.69 20.58
C ILE A 365 51.70 -18.73 21.64
N GLY A 366 51.58 -18.38 22.93
CA GLY A 366 51.85 -19.29 24.03
C GLY A 366 50.92 -20.51 24.03
N GLY A 367 49.64 -20.33 23.66
CA GLY A 367 48.67 -21.41 23.48
C GLY A 367 49.06 -22.37 22.35
N VAL A 368 49.52 -21.86 21.22
CA VAL A 368 49.98 -22.71 20.09
C VAL A 368 51.20 -23.53 20.49
N PHE A 369 52.19 -22.91 21.14
CA PHE A 369 53.39 -23.63 21.59
C PHE A 369 53.10 -24.70 22.64
N THR A 370 52.19 -24.42 23.58
CA THR A 370 51.78 -25.41 24.60
C THR A 370 51.05 -26.59 23.99
N VAL A 371 50.12 -26.35 23.06
CA VAL A 371 49.40 -27.43 22.35
C VAL A 371 50.35 -28.26 21.48
N ALA A 372 51.27 -27.61 20.75
CA ALA A 372 52.28 -28.31 19.95
C ALA A 372 53.20 -29.20 20.81
N GLY A 373 53.64 -28.70 21.97
CA GLY A 373 54.49 -29.47 22.90
C GLY A 373 53.78 -30.68 23.50
N ILE A 374 52.47 -30.57 23.81
CA ILE A 374 51.67 -31.70 24.30
C ILE A 374 51.52 -32.77 23.21
N LEU A 375 51.23 -32.36 21.97
CA LEU A 375 51.12 -33.27 20.83
C LEU A 375 52.43 -34.00 20.53
N ASP A 376 53.55 -33.28 20.50
CA ASP A 376 54.87 -33.85 20.26
C ASP A 376 55.25 -34.87 21.35
N SER A 377 55.02 -34.51 22.62
CA SER A 377 55.25 -35.42 23.75
C SER A 377 54.39 -36.68 23.64
N ALA A 378 53.10 -36.55 23.31
CA ALA A 378 52.20 -37.69 23.15
C ALA A 378 52.65 -38.61 22.01
N LEU A 379 52.99 -38.06 20.85
CA LEU A 379 53.50 -38.82 19.70
C LEU A 379 54.82 -39.53 20.01
N TYR A 380 55.75 -38.85 20.70
CA TYR A 380 57.01 -39.43 21.14
C TYR A 380 56.80 -40.60 22.11
N PHE A 381 55.93 -40.45 23.12
CA PHE A 381 55.61 -41.55 24.03
C PHE A 381 54.92 -42.73 23.32
N SER A 382 53.97 -42.46 22.41
CA SER A 382 53.29 -43.50 21.63
C SER A 382 54.26 -44.27 20.73
N SER A 383 55.15 -43.58 20.01
CA SER A 383 56.16 -44.24 19.16
C SER A 383 57.12 -45.12 19.98
N LYS A 384 57.57 -44.65 21.16
CA LYS A 384 58.44 -45.43 22.05
C LYS A 384 57.74 -46.67 22.62
N GLN A 385 56.46 -46.56 22.98
CA GLN A 385 55.62 -47.69 23.42
C GLN A 385 55.44 -48.72 22.30
N LEU A 386 55.15 -48.28 21.07
CA LEU A 386 55.00 -49.18 19.92
C LEU A 386 56.30 -49.91 19.59
N VAL A 387 57.44 -49.22 19.61
CA VAL A 387 58.76 -49.86 19.42
C VAL A 387 59.04 -50.89 20.51
N LYS A 388 58.68 -50.59 21.77
CA LYS A 388 58.84 -51.54 22.88
C LYS A 388 57.96 -52.78 22.72
N MET A 389 56.70 -52.61 22.30
CA MET A 389 55.79 -53.73 22.01
C MET A 389 56.21 -54.56 20.79
N GLN A 390 56.92 -53.97 19.83
CA GLN A 390 57.50 -54.69 18.68
C GLN A 390 58.71 -55.52 19.10
N LEU A 391 59.56 -55.00 19.99
CA LEU A 391 60.73 -55.71 20.53
C LEU A 391 60.35 -56.88 21.44
N ASP A 392 59.33 -56.71 22.30
CA ASP A 392 58.83 -57.79 23.18
C ASP A 392 58.10 -58.92 22.40
N LYS A 393 57.78 -58.74 21.11
CA LYS A 393 57.21 -59.78 20.25
C LYS A 393 58.26 -60.60 19.48
N VAL A 394 59.53 -60.20 19.52
CA VAL A 394 60.64 -60.84 18.79
C VAL A 394 61.58 -61.61 19.72
N SER A 395 61.45 -61.41 21.04
CA SER A 395 61.98 -62.32 22.08
C SER A 395 60.96 -63.40 22.42
#